data_AF-A0A1G6WNQ2-F1
#
_entry.id   AF-A0A1G6WNQ2-F1
#
_cell.length_a   1.000
_cell.length_b   1.000
_cell.length_c   1.000
_cell.angle_alpha   90.00
_cell.angle_beta   90.00
_cell.angle_gamma   90.00
#
_symmetry.space_group_name_H-M   'P 1'
#
loop_
_entity.id
_entity.type
_entity.pdbx_description
1 polymer ?
#
loop_
_entity_poly.entity_id
_entity_poly.type
_entity_poly.pdbx_seq_one_letter_code
_entity_poly.pdbx_strand_id
1 'polypeptide(L)'
;MKKKQILASEFFSASSKRHYFVDLKRAENNSMYIQLTRSEQQQDGSFKRWRFIVFENHLPEFINAFASVFQAAAYQDADYQTVKDIAEEYKAAKGIKAMPEDTRPREKLFAKGSQKLRTEELLAILVGSGTPGESAVELGKRIFDGHGGKAHLLKGCNFSSLCRYKGMGVAKASTILAAVELARRLYLPPPEFKTVYLVKKPDDTGDEPAYFFDN
;
A
#
# COMPACT_ATOMS: atom_id res chain seq x y z
N MET A 1 46.15 11.62 -11.96
CA MET A 1 45.14 12.24 -12.86
C MET A 1 44.01 12.78 -11.99
N LYS A 2 43.72 14.09 -11.99
CA LYS A 2 42.61 14.66 -11.21
C LYS A 2 41.31 14.01 -11.69
N LYS A 3 40.70 13.14 -10.89
CA LYS A 3 39.39 12.53 -11.20
C LYS A 3 38.42 13.68 -11.48
N LYS A 4 37.76 13.66 -12.65
CA LYS A 4 36.74 14.64 -13.03
C LYS A 4 35.74 14.76 -11.86
N GLN A 5 35.79 15.89 -11.19
CA GLN A 5 35.02 16.16 -9.97
C GLN A 5 33.57 16.52 -10.29
N ILE A 6 33.26 16.78 -11.56
CA ILE A 6 31.95 17.13 -12.07
C ILE A 6 31.39 15.92 -12.83
N LEU A 7 30.22 15.46 -12.40
CA LEU A 7 29.49 14.33 -12.95
C LEU A 7 28.47 14.78 -14.00
N ALA A 8 27.78 15.90 -13.73
CA ALA A 8 26.91 16.59 -14.67
C ALA A 8 26.94 18.10 -14.39
N SER A 9 26.70 18.92 -15.40
CA SER A 9 26.67 20.38 -15.27
C SER A 9 25.72 20.96 -16.30
N GLU A 10 24.83 21.83 -15.85
CA GLU A 10 23.97 22.66 -16.68
C GLU A 10 24.26 24.13 -16.37
N PHE A 11 24.12 25.01 -17.37
CA PHE A 11 24.26 26.44 -17.14
C PHE A 11 23.30 27.27 -18.00
N PHE A 12 22.94 28.43 -17.48
CA PHE A 12 22.16 29.41 -18.23
C PHE A 12 22.57 30.83 -17.82
N SER A 13 22.24 31.80 -18.67
CA SER A 13 22.60 33.20 -18.46
C SER A 13 21.35 34.05 -18.42
N ALA A 14 21.23 34.88 -17.39
CA ALA A 14 20.15 35.88 -17.33
C ALA A 14 20.54 37.18 -18.04
N SER A 15 21.84 37.43 -18.24
CA SER A 15 22.40 38.55 -19.00
C SER A 15 23.84 38.24 -19.42
N SER A 16 24.47 39.12 -20.20
CA SER A 16 25.90 39.00 -20.57
C SER A 16 26.85 39.00 -19.37
N LYS A 17 26.42 39.51 -18.21
CA LYS A 17 27.24 39.60 -16.99
C LYS A 17 26.81 38.64 -15.88
N ARG A 18 25.71 37.89 -16.05
CA ARG A 18 25.15 37.04 -14.97
C ARG A 18 24.85 35.63 -15.46
N HIS A 19 25.60 34.68 -14.92
CA HIS A 19 25.55 33.27 -15.28
C HIS A 19 25.20 32.41 -14.06
N TYR A 20 24.48 31.32 -14.32
CA TYR A 20 24.03 30.36 -13.33
C TYR A 20 24.50 28.97 -13.73
N PHE A 21 24.98 28.21 -12.76
CA PHE A 21 25.46 26.84 -12.95
C PHE A 21 24.76 25.93 -11.97
N VAL A 22 24.35 24.75 -12.45
CA VAL A 22 23.78 23.66 -11.66
C VAL A 22 24.67 22.45 -11.88
N ASP A 23 25.49 22.14 -10.89
CA ASP A 23 26.47 21.06 -11.01
C ASP A 23 26.11 19.89 -10.09
N LEU A 24 26.24 18.66 -10.61
CA LEU A 24 26.36 17.46 -9.80
C LEU A 24 27.83 17.08 -9.71
N LYS A 25 28.38 17.04 -8.50
CA LYS A 25 29.81 16.83 -8.25
C LYS A 25 30.04 15.65 -7.30
N ARG A 26 31.29 15.19 -7.31
CA ARG A 26 31.80 14.17 -6.38
C ARG A 26 32.82 14.80 -5.43
N ALA A 27 32.62 14.64 -4.13
CA ALA A 27 33.54 15.09 -3.09
C ALA A 27 34.75 14.13 -2.97
N GLU A 28 35.75 14.53 -2.19
CA GLU A 28 36.97 13.73 -1.97
C GLU A 28 36.69 12.41 -1.27
N ASN A 29 35.72 12.40 -0.34
CA ASN A 29 35.22 11.20 0.33
C ASN A 29 34.29 10.35 -0.54
N ASN A 30 34.24 10.61 -1.86
CA ASN A 30 33.42 9.92 -2.85
C ASN A 30 31.90 10.16 -2.77
N SER A 31 31.41 10.94 -1.80
CA SER A 31 30.00 11.36 -1.72
C SER A 31 29.63 12.29 -2.88
N MET A 32 28.35 12.32 -3.23
CA MET A 32 27.82 13.21 -4.27
C MET A 32 27.22 14.48 -3.64
N TYR A 33 27.23 15.58 -4.38
CA TYR A 33 26.56 16.81 -3.98
C TYR A 33 26.12 17.63 -5.19
N ILE A 34 25.02 18.37 -5.04
CA ILE A 34 24.60 19.39 -5.99
C ILE A 34 25.16 20.73 -5.55
N GLN A 35 25.66 21.52 -6.50
CA GLN A 35 26.08 22.89 -6.30
C GLN A 35 25.35 23.82 -7.27
N LEU A 36 24.61 24.78 -6.72
CA LEU A 36 24.04 25.89 -7.46
C LEU A 36 24.98 27.09 -7.35
N THR A 37 25.40 27.65 -8.47
CA THR A 37 26.33 28.78 -8.51
C THR A 37 25.73 29.94 -9.29
N ARG A 38 25.65 31.12 -8.69
CA ARG A 38 25.45 32.38 -9.41
C ARG A 38 26.80 33.08 -9.55
N SER A 39 27.21 33.40 -10.78
CA SER A 39 28.42 34.16 -11.10
C SER A 39 28.05 35.47 -11.77
N GLU A 40 28.54 36.58 -11.24
CA GLU A 40 28.22 37.92 -11.72
C GLU A 40 29.49 38.74 -11.95
N GLN A 41 29.70 39.20 -13.18
CA GLN A 41 30.82 40.05 -13.57
C GLN A 41 30.62 41.47 -13.06
N GLN A 42 31.62 41.99 -12.35
CA GLN A 42 31.66 43.33 -11.78
C GLN A 42 32.20 44.34 -12.81
N GLN A 43 32.10 45.63 -12.49
CA GLN A 43 32.55 46.71 -13.39
C GLN A 43 34.07 46.69 -13.61
N ASP A 44 34.83 46.22 -12.62
CA ASP A 44 36.29 46.07 -12.67
C ASP A 44 36.74 44.80 -13.43
N GLY A 45 35.80 44.04 -14.01
CA GLY A 45 36.06 42.79 -14.71
C GLY A 45 36.18 41.57 -13.80
N SER A 46 36.18 41.73 -12.48
CA SER A 46 36.18 40.62 -11.51
C SER A 46 34.83 39.89 -11.48
N PHE A 47 34.78 38.72 -10.83
CA PHE A 47 33.54 37.93 -10.72
C PHE A 47 33.17 37.67 -9.25
N LYS A 48 31.94 38.03 -8.88
CA LYS A 48 31.34 37.65 -7.60
C LYS A 48 30.54 36.37 -7.75
N ARG A 49 30.80 35.38 -6.88
CA ARG A 49 30.15 34.06 -6.93
C ARG A 49 29.43 33.70 -5.64
N TRP A 50 28.17 33.32 -5.75
CA TRP A 50 27.39 32.72 -4.66
C TRP A 50 27.21 31.25 -4.94
N ARG A 51 27.45 30.42 -3.93
CA ARG A 51 27.36 28.96 -4.04
C ARG A 51 26.44 28.44 -2.94
N PHE A 52 25.55 27.56 -3.34
CA PHE A 52 24.70 26.79 -2.43
C PHE A 52 24.95 25.30 -2.72
N ILE A 53 25.21 24.51 -1.67
CA ILE A 53 25.64 23.12 -1.80
C ILE A 53 24.73 22.23 -0.97
N VAL A 54 24.32 21.09 -1.55
CA VAL A 54 23.54 20.05 -0.88
C VAL A 54 24.20 18.70 -1.12
N PHE A 55 24.55 18.02 -0.03
CA PHE A 55 25.18 16.70 -0.05
C PHE A 55 24.15 15.57 -0.19
N GLU A 56 24.61 14.41 -0.66
CA GLU A 56 23.79 13.24 -1.00
C GLU A 56 22.80 12.79 0.08
N ASN A 57 23.15 12.94 1.35
CA ASN A 57 22.30 12.59 2.48
C ASN A 57 21.06 13.49 2.64
N HIS A 58 21.04 14.64 1.96
CA HIS A 58 19.91 15.58 1.93
C HIS A 58 19.35 15.79 0.52
N LEU A 59 19.94 15.14 -0.50
CA LEU A 59 19.47 15.27 -1.88
C LEU A 59 18.02 14.80 -2.07
N PRO A 60 17.54 13.70 -1.46
CA PRO A 60 16.14 13.30 -1.62
C PRO A 60 15.15 14.38 -1.19
N GLU A 61 15.32 14.94 0.01
CA GLU A 61 14.45 16.00 0.54
C GLU A 61 14.56 17.28 -0.29
N PHE A 62 15.78 17.63 -0.69
CA PHE A 62 16.05 18.79 -1.53
C PHE A 62 15.40 18.70 -2.92
N ILE A 63 15.54 17.57 -3.59
CA ILE A 63 14.93 17.33 -4.91
C ILE A 63 13.40 17.42 -4.80
N ASN A 64 12.81 16.82 -3.77
CA ASN A 64 11.37 16.86 -3.55
C ASN A 64 10.88 18.30 -3.29
N ALA A 65 11.60 19.08 -2.48
CA ALA A 65 11.27 20.48 -2.25
C ALA A 65 11.34 21.30 -3.55
N PHE A 66 12.40 21.14 -4.34
CA PHE A 66 12.56 21.84 -5.62
C PHE A 66 11.52 21.43 -6.65
N ALA A 67 11.20 20.15 -6.75
CA ALA A 67 10.16 19.64 -7.65
C ALA A 67 8.81 20.28 -7.35
N SER A 68 8.43 20.38 -6.07
CA SER A 68 7.18 21.05 -5.70
C SER A 68 7.21 22.54 -5.95
N VAL A 69 8.32 23.23 -5.69
CA VAL A 69 8.44 24.67 -6.01
C VAL A 69 8.35 24.92 -7.51
N PHE A 70 8.97 24.09 -8.34
CA PHE A 70 8.87 24.21 -9.79
C PHE A 70 7.47 23.88 -10.30
N GLN A 71 6.80 22.90 -9.71
CA GLN A 71 5.40 22.62 -9.97
C GLN A 71 4.54 23.83 -9.59
N ALA A 72 4.73 24.41 -8.41
CA ALA A 72 4.03 25.62 -7.96
C ALA A 72 4.24 26.80 -8.92
N ALA A 73 5.49 27.03 -9.35
CA ALA A 73 5.83 28.10 -10.28
C ALA A 73 5.25 27.90 -11.69
N ALA A 74 5.05 26.65 -12.11
CA ALA A 74 4.47 26.32 -13.42
C ALA A 74 2.93 26.45 -13.46
N TYR A 75 2.24 26.34 -12.32
CA TYR A 75 0.76 26.31 -12.23
C TYR A 75 0.18 27.55 -11.51
N GLN A 76 0.83 28.71 -11.64
CA GLN A 76 0.58 29.92 -10.84
C GLN A 76 -0.85 30.51 -10.87
N ASP A 77 -1.79 29.97 -11.65
CA ASP A 77 -3.18 30.43 -11.77
C ASP A 77 -4.26 29.49 -11.16
N ALA A 78 -3.89 28.41 -10.47
CA ALA A 78 -4.89 27.52 -9.83
C ALA A 78 -4.49 27.12 -8.40
N ASP A 79 -5.48 27.11 -7.50
CA ASP A 79 -5.43 26.84 -6.05
C ASP A 79 -4.28 25.93 -5.60
N TYR A 80 -3.42 26.45 -4.71
CA TYR A 80 -2.14 25.84 -4.35
C TYR A 80 -2.25 24.69 -3.33
N GLN A 81 -1.62 23.55 -3.66
CA GLN A 81 -1.35 22.40 -2.78
C GLN A 81 0.18 22.25 -2.54
N THR A 82 0.62 22.09 -1.29
CA THR A 82 2.05 21.97 -0.89
C THR A 82 2.66 20.59 -1.19
N VAL A 83 4.00 20.42 -1.10
CA VAL A 83 4.67 19.08 -1.13
C VAL A 83 4.02 18.11 -0.15
N LYS A 84 3.63 18.63 1.02
CA LYS A 84 3.01 17.84 2.08
C LYS A 84 1.60 17.43 1.67
N ASP A 85 0.84 18.33 1.04
CA ASP A 85 -0.49 18.03 0.49
C ASP A 85 -0.40 17.05 -0.68
N ILE A 86 0.58 17.19 -1.56
CA ILE A 86 0.87 16.24 -2.67
C ILE A 86 1.37 14.91 -2.12
N ALA A 87 2.17 14.88 -1.05
CA ALA A 87 2.64 13.62 -0.44
C ALA A 87 1.52 12.92 0.34
N GLU A 88 0.67 13.67 1.04
CA GLU A 88 -0.54 13.16 1.67
C GLU A 88 -1.57 12.72 0.63
N GLU A 89 -1.69 13.43 -0.49
CA GLU A 89 -2.52 13.06 -1.63
C GLU A 89 -1.93 11.89 -2.41
N TYR A 90 -0.61 11.75 -2.60
CA TYR A 90 0.02 10.57 -3.21
C TYR A 90 -0.07 9.35 -2.29
N LYS A 91 0.00 9.55 -0.98
CA LYS A 91 -0.17 8.50 0.04
C LYS A 91 -1.65 8.15 0.24
N ALA A 92 -2.55 9.10 0.00
CA ALA A 92 -3.98 8.85 -0.12
C ALA A 92 -4.24 8.09 -1.42
N ALA A 93 -3.80 8.61 -2.57
CA ALA A 93 -3.89 8.10 -3.95
C ALA A 93 -3.35 6.68 -4.10
N LYS A 94 -2.31 6.34 -3.32
CA LYS A 94 -1.84 4.96 -3.16
C LYS A 94 -2.45 4.32 -1.91
N GLY A 95 -3.65 3.79 -2.09
CA GLY A 95 -4.28 2.92 -1.11
C GLY A 95 -5.77 2.83 -1.32
N ILE A 96 -6.41 1.92 -0.58
CA ILE A 96 -7.87 1.79 -0.61
C ILE A 96 -8.55 3.13 -0.28
N LYS A 97 -7.94 3.98 0.56
CA LYS A 97 -8.52 5.27 0.95
C LYS A 97 -8.63 6.31 -0.17
N ALA A 98 -7.93 6.18 -1.29
CA ALA A 98 -8.16 7.04 -2.46
C ALA A 98 -9.13 6.50 -3.48
N MET A 99 -9.50 5.22 -3.39
CA MET A 99 -10.56 4.73 -4.26
C MET A 99 -11.85 5.51 -3.91
N PRO A 100 -12.74 5.79 -4.89
CA PRO A 100 -14.07 6.29 -4.60
C PRO A 100 -14.71 5.48 -3.47
N GLU A 101 -15.35 6.14 -2.50
CA GLU A 101 -15.87 5.47 -1.30
C GLU A 101 -16.71 4.24 -1.60
N ASP A 102 -17.53 4.32 -2.65
CA ASP A 102 -18.42 3.25 -3.07
C ASP A 102 -17.72 2.05 -3.73
N THR A 103 -16.40 2.16 -3.96
CA THR A 103 -15.51 1.12 -4.49
C THR A 103 -14.51 0.58 -3.47
N ARG A 104 -14.31 1.26 -2.33
CA ARG A 104 -13.45 0.77 -1.25
C ARG A 104 -14.07 -0.50 -0.65
N PRO A 105 -13.32 -1.59 -0.42
CA PRO A 105 -13.93 -2.87 -0.07
C PRO A 105 -14.80 -2.84 1.19
N ARG A 106 -14.37 -2.18 2.27
CA ARG A 106 -15.14 -2.16 3.53
C ARG A 106 -16.41 -1.32 3.38
N GLU A 107 -16.28 -0.14 2.81
CA GLU A 107 -17.36 0.81 2.56
C GLU A 107 -18.38 0.20 1.57
N LYS A 108 -17.90 -0.45 0.50
CA LYS A 108 -18.72 -1.21 -0.44
C LYS A 108 -19.44 -2.39 0.24
N LEU A 109 -18.79 -3.08 1.18
CA LEU A 109 -19.42 -4.13 1.99
C LEU A 109 -20.57 -3.56 2.83
N PHE A 110 -20.37 -2.42 3.50
CA PHE A 110 -21.42 -1.77 4.28
C PHE A 110 -22.57 -1.24 3.42
N ALA A 111 -22.27 -0.62 2.28
CA ALA A 111 -23.27 0.03 1.44
C ALA A 111 -24.03 -0.94 0.51
N LYS A 112 -23.36 -1.97 -0.02
CA LYS A 112 -23.88 -2.82 -1.10
C LYS A 112 -23.96 -4.32 -0.73
N GLY A 113 -23.45 -4.71 0.44
CA GLY A 113 -23.44 -6.10 0.93
C GLY A 113 -22.34 -6.97 0.33
N SER A 114 -22.06 -8.12 0.98
CA SER A 114 -20.92 -9.00 0.66
C SER A 114 -20.98 -9.59 -0.76
N GLN A 115 -22.18 -9.85 -1.25
CA GLN A 115 -22.47 -10.37 -2.59
C GLN A 115 -22.01 -9.47 -3.74
N LYS A 116 -21.74 -8.18 -3.48
CA LYS A 116 -21.26 -7.24 -4.50
C LYS A 116 -19.74 -7.13 -4.55
N LEU A 117 -19.01 -7.78 -3.64
CA LEU A 117 -17.57 -7.80 -3.63
C LEU A 117 -17.03 -8.89 -4.57
N ARG A 118 -15.93 -8.57 -5.23
CA ARG A 118 -15.11 -9.54 -5.95
C ARG A 118 -14.27 -10.34 -4.96
N THR A 119 -13.79 -11.52 -5.36
CA THR A 119 -13.00 -12.40 -4.49
C THR A 119 -11.74 -11.69 -3.97
N GLU A 120 -11.05 -10.93 -4.81
CA GLU A 120 -9.89 -10.13 -4.41
C GLU A 120 -10.22 -9.05 -3.38
N GLU A 121 -11.43 -8.50 -3.42
CA GLU A 121 -11.90 -7.49 -2.46
C GLU A 121 -12.27 -8.13 -1.12
N LEU A 122 -12.85 -9.34 -1.13
CA LEU A 122 -13.07 -10.14 0.09
C LEU A 122 -11.72 -10.50 0.75
N LEU A 123 -10.75 -10.94 -0.05
CA LEU A 123 -9.40 -11.22 0.43
C LEU A 123 -8.75 -9.95 1.00
N ALA A 124 -8.92 -8.80 0.35
CA ALA A 124 -8.41 -7.51 0.83
C ALA A 124 -8.94 -7.14 2.23
N ILE A 125 -10.22 -7.41 2.49
CA ILE A 125 -10.83 -7.17 3.80
C ILE A 125 -10.20 -8.08 4.85
N LEU A 126 -10.05 -9.37 4.56
CA LEU A 126 -9.48 -10.36 5.48
C LEU A 126 -8.02 -10.05 5.84
N VAL A 127 -7.19 -9.70 4.86
CA VAL A 127 -5.78 -9.36 5.12
C VAL A 127 -5.62 -8.00 5.81
N GLY A 128 -6.64 -7.15 5.74
CA GLY A 128 -6.77 -5.87 6.46
C GLY A 128 -5.88 -4.73 5.93
N SER A 129 -4.67 -5.03 5.50
CA SER A 129 -3.71 -4.06 4.96
C SER A 129 -2.86 -4.68 3.84
N GLY A 130 -2.37 -3.82 2.94
CA GLY A 130 -1.43 -4.19 1.89
C GLY A 130 0.01 -4.31 2.38
N THR A 131 0.96 -4.10 1.48
CA THR A 131 2.39 -4.01 1.75
C THR A 131 2.97 -2.72 1.18
N PRO A 132 4.19 -2.30 1.56
CA PRO A 132 4.80 -1.13 0.93
C PRO A 132 4.87 -1.30 -0.60
N GLY A 133 4.11 -0.45 -1.31
CA GLY A 133 3.99 -0.46 -2.77
C GLY A 133 2.86 -1.32 -3.35
N GLU A 134 2.04 -1.98 -2.53
CA GLU A 134 0.93 -2.84 -2.98
C GLU A 134 -0.27 -2.70 -2.02
N SER A 135 -1.44 -2.31 -2.52
CA SER A 135 -2.68 -2.22 -1.74
C SER A 135 -3.20 -3.60 -1.31
N ALA A 136 -4.12 -3.65 -0.34
CA ALA A 136 -4.72 -4.92 0.07
C ALA A 136 -5.54 -5.57 -1.06
N VAL A 137 -6.12 -4.79 -1.98
CA VAL A 137 -6.85 -5.30 -3.15
C VAL A 137 -5.88 -5.91 -4.16
N GLU A 138 -4.74 -5.26 -4.43
CA GLU A 138 -3.72 -5.81 -5.32
C GLU A 138 -3.09 -7.09 -4.74
N LEU A 139 -2.80 -7.10 -3.43
CA LEU A 139 -2.35 -8.30 -2.74
C LEU A 139 -3.39 -9.42 -2.81
N GLY A 140 -4.66 -9.12 -2.55
CA GLY A 140 -5.78 -10.06 -2.67
C GLY A 140 -5.90 -10.64 -4.08
N LYS A 141 -5.76 -9.79 -5.11
CA LYS A 141 -5.77 -10.22 -6.52
C LYS A 141 -4.60 -11.14 -6.84
N ARG A 142 -3.38 -10.79 -6.42
CA ARG A 142 -2.19 -11.61 -6.64
C ARG A 142 -2.29 -12.98 -5.95
N ILE A 143 -2.86 -13.03 -4.74
CA ILE A 143 -3.16 -14.29 -4.05
C ILE A 143 -4.17 -15.11 -4.84
N PHE A 144 -5.29 -14.49 -5.25
CA PHE A 144 -6.35 -15.14 -6.00
C PHE A 144 -5.86 -15.73 -7.33
N ASP A 145 -5.14 -14.93 -8.12
CA ASP A 145 -4.60 -15.34 -9.42
C ASP A 145 -3.57 -16.46 -9.26
N GLY A 146 -2.70 -16.39 -8.25
CA GLY A 146 -1.71 -17.43 -7.98
C GLY A 146 -2.27 -18.74 -7.43
N HIS A 147 -3.58 -18.80 -7.14
CA HIS A 147 -4.33 -20.02 -6.83
C HIS A 147 -5.33 -20.38 -7.94
N GLY A 148 -5.11 -19.88 -9.16
CA GLY A 148 -5.86 -20.26 -10.36
C GLY A 148 -7.10 -19.43 -10.64
N GLY A 149 -7.30 -18.29 -9.96
CA GLY A 149 -8.32 -17.30 -10.31
C GLY A 149 -9.77 -17.79 -10.19
N LYS A 150 -10.00 -18.86 -9.42
CA LYS A 150 -11.34 -19.41 -9.15
C LYS A 150 -11.54 -19.56 -7.65
N ALA A 151 -12.64 -19.02 -7.11
CA ALA A 151 -12.85 -18.93 -5.66
C ALA A 151 -12.79 -20.29 -4.95
N HIS A 152 -13.35 -21.35 -5.56
CA HIS A 152 -13.33 -22.69 -4.97
C HIS A 152 -11.94 -23.32 -4.85
N LEU A 153 -10.92 -22.81 -5.56
CA LEU A 153 -9.54 -23.29 -5.45
C LEU A 153 -8.84 -22.78 -4.19
N LEU A 154 -9.34 -21.70 -3.57
CA LEU A 154 -8.82 -21.19 -2.31
C LEU A 154 -8.98 -22.18 -1.14
N LYS A 155 -9.84 -23.20 -1.28
CA LYS A 155 -9.96 -24.29 -0.30
C LYS A 155 -8.67 -25.11 -0.15
N GLY A 156 -7.80 -25.09 -1.16
CA GLY A 156 -6.52 -25.81 -1.16
C GLY A 156 -5.36 -25.00 -0.57
N CYS A 157 -5.59 -23.76 -0.14
CA CYS A 157 -4.54 -22.94 0.45
C CYS A 157 -4.05 -23.53 1.79
N ASN A 158 -2.75 -23.45 2.02
CA ASN A 158 -2.09 -23.74 3.29
C ASN A 158 -1.13 -22.61 3.69
N PHE A 159 -0.60 -22.65 4.91
CA PHE A 159 0.32 -21.61 5.41
C PHE A 159 1.48 -21.32 4.45
N SER A 160 2.18 -22.34 3.96
CA SER A 160 3.32 -22.17 3.06
C SER A 160 2.91 -21.47 1.75
N SER A 161 1.80 -21.92 1.15
CA SER A 161 1.28 -21.33 -0.08
C SER A 161 0.85 -19.86 0.07
N LEU A 162 0.43 -19.44 1.25
CA LEU A 162 0.04 -18.05 1.54
C LEU A 162 1.23 -17.19 1.96
N CYS A 163 2.15 -17.73 2.76
CA CYS A 163 3.32 -16.99 3.25
C CYS A 163 4.36 -16.69 2.16
N ARG A 164 4.30 -17.35 1.00
CA ARG A 164 5.17 -17.03 -0.15
C ARG A 164 4.94 -15.62 -0.72
N TYR A 165 3.78 -15.01 -0.45
CA TYR A 165 3.47 -13.67 -0.92
C TYR A 165 4.07 -12.63 0.04
N LYS A 166 4.86 -11.68 -0.48
CA LYS A 166 5.38 -10.55 0.30
C LYS A 166 4.28 -9.94 1.16
N GLY A 167 4.55 -9.78 2.46
CA GLY A 167 3.64 -9.22 3.46
C GLY A 167 2.49 -10.12 3.93
N MET A 168 2.50 -11.40 3.58
CA MET A 168 1.67 -12.44 4.19
C MET A 168 2.42 -13.13 5.32
N GLY A 169 2.41 -12.52 6.50
CA GLY A 169 2.89 -13.16 7.72
C GLY A 169 1.86 -14.12 8.33
N VAL A 170 2.25 -14.78 9.43
CA VAL A 170 1.42 -15.75 10.17
C VAL A 170 0.02 -15.22 10.43
N ALA A 171 -0.12 -13.98 10.94
CA ALA A 171 -1.42 -13.40 11.26
C ALA A 171 -2.37 -13.35 10.05
N LYS A 172 -1.93 -12.79 8.92
CA LYS A 172 -2.77 -12.65 7.71
C LYS A 172 -3.08 -13.99 7.06
N ALA A 173 -2.12 -14.92 7.07
CA ALA A 173 -2.32 -16.28 6.57
C ALA A 173 -3.36 -17.02 7.43
N SER A 174 -3.26 -16.95 8.76
CA SER A 174 -4.23 -17.52 9.69
C SER A 174 -5.64 -16.99 9.45
N THR A 175 -5.80 -15.69 9.19
CA THR A 175 -7.12 -15.10 8.91
C THR A 175 -7.79 -15.71 7.68
N ILE A 176 -7.04 -15.89 6.57
CA ILE A 176 -7.59 -16.52 5.36
C ILE A 176 -7.95 -17.99 5.62
N LEU A 177 -7.05 -18.74 6.27
CA LEU A 177 -7.29 -20.16 6.56
C LEU A 177 -8.51 -20.35 7.48
N ALA A 178 -8.66 -19.49 8.49
CA ALA A 178 -9.82 -19.48 9.37
C ALA A 178 -11.12 -19.17 8.61
N ALA A 179 -11.09 -18.21 7.67
CA ALA A 179 -12.25 -17.87 6.85
C ALA A 179 -12.67 -19.03 5.92
N VAL A 180 -11.70 -19.69 5.27
CA VAL A 180 -11.96 -20.86 4.41
C VAL A 180 -12.56 -22.00 5.23
N GLU A 181 -12.00 -22.27 6.40
CA GLU A 181 -12.50 -23.29 7.33
C GLU A 181 -13.91 -22.97 7.84
N LEU A 182 -14.18 -21.70 8.18
CA LEU A 182 -15.51 -21.25 8.59
C LEU A 182 -16.52 -21.46 7.47
N ALA A 183 -16.19 -21.05 6.24
CA ALA A 183 -17.02 -21.28 5.07
C ALA A 183 -17.33 -22.78 4.90
N ARG A 184 -16.31 -23.64 5.01
CA ARG A 184 -16.49 -25.10 4.95
C ARG A 184 -17.48 -25.62 6.00
N ARG A 185 -17.42 -25.12 7.24
CA ARG A 185 -18.36 -25.49 8.31
C ARG A 185 -19.79 -25.01 8.06
N LEU A 186 -19.96 -23.83 7.49
CA LEU A 186 -21.28 -23.27 7.14
C LEU A 186 -22.00 -24.08 6.06
N TYR A 187 -21.26 -24.82 5.22
CA TYR A 187 -21.82 -25.72 4.21
C TYR A 187 -21.91 -27.19 4.67
N LEU A 188 -21.59 -27.50 5.93
CA LEU A 188 -21.87 -28.83 6.47
C LEU A 188 -23.39 -29.00 6.66
N PRO A 189 -23.92 -30.21 6.43
CA PRO A 189 -25.31 -30.49 6.76
C PRO A 189 -25.55 -30.22 8.26
N PRO A 190 -26.76 -29.77 8.64
CA PRO A 190 -27.10 -29.67 10.05
C PRO A 190 -26.87 -31.03 10.71
N PRO A 191 -26.42 -31.06 11.98
CA PRO A 191 -26.35 -32.32 12.70
C PRO A 191 -27.74 -32.96 12.68
N GLU A 192 -27.79 -34.26 12.41
CA GLU A 192 -29.02 -35.03 12.56
C GLU A 192 -29.42 -34.98 14.03
N PHE A 193 -30.40 -34.14 14.36
CA PHE A 193 -31.03 -34.16 15.67
C PHE A 193 -31.99 -35.36 15.68
N LYS A 194 -31.63 -36.42 16.40
CA LYS A 194 -32.62 -37.39 16.84
C LYS A 194 -33.40 -36.78 17.99
N THR A 195 -34.65 -36.38 17.75
CA THR A 195 -35.55 -36.00 18.83
C THR A 195 -35.81 -37.23 19.68
N VAL A 196 -35.39 -37.19 20.94
CA VAL A 196 -35.74 -38.21 21.94
C VAL A 196 -36.98 -37.71 22.66
N TYR A 197 -38.11 -38.39 22.48
CA TYR A 197 -39.32 -38.11 23.25
C TYR A 197 -39.22 -38.81 24.61
N LEU A 198 -39.22 -38.02 25.69
CA LEU A 198 -39.40 -38.55 27.04
C LEU A 198 -40.90 -38.74 27.29
N VAL A 199 -41.41 -39.94 26.98
CA VAL A 199 -42.77 -40.33 27.34
C VAL A 199 -42.68 -41.30 28.51
N LYS A 200 -43.22 -40.91 29.67
CA LYS A 200 -43.47 -41.86 30.75
C LYS A 200 -44.59 -42.79 30.26
N LYS A 201 -44.33 -44.10 30.15
CA LYS A 201 -45.39 -45.04 29.74
C LYS A 201 -46.54 -44.97 30.75
N PRO A 202 -47.81 -45.17 30.34
CA PRO A 202 -48.97 -45.06 31.22
C PRO A 202 -48.87 -45.90 32.51
N ASP A 203 -48.10 -46.99 32.50
CA ASP A 203 -47.92 -47.92 33.63
C ASP A 203 -46.51 -47.88 34.26
N ASP A 204 -45.68 -46.87 33.93
CA ASP A 204 -44.32 -46.76 34.45
C ASP A 204 -44.33 -46.14 35.86
N THR A 205 -44.21 -46.97 36.89
CA THR A 205 -44.14 -46.52 38.30
C THR A 205 -42.71 -46.24 38.77
N GLY A 206 -41.71 -46.39 37.91
CA GLY A 206 -40.32 -46.07 38.23
C GLY A 206 -40.08 -44.57 38.37
N ASP A 207 -39.13 -44.21 39.23
CA ASP A 207 -38.68 -42.82 39.42
C ASP A 207 -37.80 -42.30 38.26
N GLU A 208 -37.33 -43.19 37.37
CA GLU A 208 -36.49 -42.84 36.22
C GLU A 208 -37.23 -43.00 34.87
N PRO A 209 -37.13 -42.02 33.94
CA PRO A 209 -37.82 -42.09 32.65
C PRO A 209 -37.16 -43.09 31.68
N ALA A 210 -37.97 -43.90 30.99
CA ALA A 210 -37.52 -44.75 29.89
C ALA A 210 -37.29 -43.94 28.60
N TYR A 211 -36.17 -44.21 27.89
CA TYR A 211 -35.79 -43.52 26.65
C TYR A 211 -36.19 -44.34 25.42
N PHE A 212 -36.85 -43.71 24.44
CA PHE A 212 -37.09 -44.30 23.13
C PHE A 212 -36.53 -43.38 22.03
N PHE A 213 -35.91 -43.98 21.02
CA PHE A 213 -35.48 -43.30 19.81
C PHE A 213 -36.51 -43.58 18.71
N ASP A 214 -37.02 -42.55 18.04
CA ASP A 214 -37.70 -42.76 16.76
C ASP A 214 -36.66 -43.26 15.74
N ASN A 215 -37.00 -44.34 15.03
CA ASN A 215 -36.24 -44.82 13.87
C ASN A 215 -36.66 -44.09 12.61
#